data_AF-A0A955U274-F1
#
_entry.id   AF-A0A955U274-F1
#
_cell.length_a   1.000
_cell.length_b   1.000
_cell.length_c   1.000
_cell.angle_alpha   90.00
_cell.angle_beta   90.00
_cell.angle_gamma   90.00
#
_symmetry.space_group_name_H-M   'P 1'
#
loop_
_entity.id
_entity.type
_entity.pdbx_description
1 polymer ?
#
loop_
_entity_poly.entity_id
_entity_poly.type
_entity_poly.pdbx_seq_one_letter_code
_entity_poly.pdbx_strand_id
1 'polypeptide(L)'
;MDAAEPLSAWVLEADEPARLRHARNLVRGQAEVVSEVGLGGGVLCLEAKGADPRLAARLHRVLGHPAERRMDCDVARFPLGRGWVAVVLEPPALDLEPALDALGLTFSQVVVASDLATPATVCTPRAAIADADALRLDLIELGQVVRAVYEVGGCTRY
;
A
#
# COMPACT_ATOMS: atom_id res chain seq x y z
N MET A 1 -7.90 13.10 25.49
CA MET A 1 -8.05 12.64 24.09
C MET A 1 -6.65 12.54 23.55
N ASP A 2 -6.01 11.37 23.72
CA ASP A 2 -4.71 11.13 23.11
C ASP A 2 -4.92 11.10 21.60
N ALA A 3 -4.34 12.07 20.90
CA ALA A 3 -4.20 12.01 19.45
C ALA A 3 -3.28 10.81 19.18
N ALA A 4 -3.88 9.67 18.84
CA ALA A 4 -3.11 8.52 18.39
C ALA A 4 -2.18 8.98 17.27
N GLU A 5 -0.88 8.88 17.48
CA GLU A 5 0.08 9.25 16.45
C GLU A 5 -0.23 8.50 15.15
N PRO A 6 -0.21 9.17 14.00
CA PRO A 6 -0.62 8.56 12.74
C PRO A 6 0.31 7.39 12.41
N LEU A 7 -0.30 6.24 12.12
CA LEU A 7 0.36 5.10 11.49
C LEU A 7 1.21 5.59 10.31
N SER A 8 2.45 5.15 10.25
CA SER A 8 3.37 5.46 9.16
C SER A 8 3.88 4.19 8.53
N ALA A 9 3.49 3.93 7.28
CA ALA A 9 4.08 2.86 6.48
C ALA A 9 5.38 3.34 5.85
N TRP A 10 6.45 2.58 6.02
CA TRP A 10 7.78 2.85 5.48
C TRP A 10 8.15 1.77 4.48
N VAL A 11 8.48 2.16 3.26
CA VAL A 11 9.06 1.26 2.26
C VAL A 11 10.57 1.35 2.37
N LEU A 12 11.16 0.22 2.76
CA LEU A 12 12.58 0.02 2.90
C LEU A 12 13.06 -0.83 1.74
N GLU A 13 13.94 -0.28 0.93
CA GLU A 13 14.56 -0.97 -0.19
C GLU A 13 16.07 -0.99 0.05
N ALA A 14 16.72 -2.12 -0.20
CA ALA A 14 18.16 -2.19 -0.23
C ALA A 14 18.64 -3.39 -1.05
N ASP A 15 19.65 -3.16 -1.88
CA ASP A 15 20.33 -4.20 -2.66
C ASP A 15 21.06 -5.23 -1.76
N GLU A 16 21.44 -4.81 -0.55
CA GLU A 16 22.14 -5.65 0.42
C GLU A 16 21.20 -6.08 1.56
N PRO A 17 20.99 -7.40 1.77
CA PRO A 17 20.13 -7.90 2.84
C PRO A 17 20.54 -7.43 4.25
N ALA A 18 21.82 -7.13 4.46
CA ALA A 18 22.32 -6.61 5.74
C ALA A 18 21.79 -5.20 6.05
N ARG A 19 21.70 -4.32 5.05
CA ARG A 19 21.18 -2.96 5.20
C ARG A 19 19.68 -2.98 5.46
N LEU A 20 18.94 -3.82 4.73
CA LEU A 20 17.51 -4.00 4.95
C LEU A 20 17.22 -4.49 6.38
N ARG A 21 17.97 -5.49 6.87
CA ARG A 21 17.86 -5.97 8.25
C ARG A 21 18.19 -4.88 9.28
N HIS A 22 19.22 -4.08 9.03
CA HIS A 22 19.57 -2.96 9.92
C HIS A 22 18.43 -1.94 9.97
N ALA A 23 17.93 -1.50 8.82
CA ALA A 23 16.83 -0.54 8.73
C ALA A 23 15.58 -1.06 9.44
N ARG A 24 15.22 -2.33 9.23
CA ARG A 24 14.11 -2.97 9.94
C ARG A 24 14.29 -2.96 11.47
N ASN A 25 15.46 -3.37 11.94
CA ASN A 25 15.75 -3.41 13.38
C ASN A 25 15.73 -2.00 14.01
N LEU A 26 16.13 -0.99 13.24
CA LEU A 26 16.05 0.39 13.66
C LEU A 26 14.59 0.83 13.89
N VAL A 27 13.66 0.51 12.98
CA VAL A 27 12.23 0.80 13.17
C VAL A 27 11.69 0.04 14.39
N ARG A 28 11.93 -1.27 14.48
CA ARG A 28 11.48 -2.13 15.59
C ARG A 28 12.00 -1.68 16.96
N GLY A 29 13.17 -1.05 17.02
CA GLY A 29 13.76 -0.54 18.26
C GLY A 29 13.25 0.85 18.68
N GLN A 30 12.42 1.51 17.86
CA GLN A 30 11.97 2.88 18.08
C GLN A 30 10.45 3.05 18.01
N ALA A 31 9.74 2.05 17.50
CA ALA A 31 8.32 2.15 17.21
C ALA A 31 7.62 0.81 17.46
N GLU A 32 6.33 0.86 17.75
CA GLU A 32 5.48 -0.33 17.77
C GLU A 32 5.17 -0.72 16.33
N VAL A 33 5.67 -1.88 15.89
CA VAL A 33 5.41 -2.40 14.54
C VAL A 33 4.07 -3.11 14.53
N VAL A 34 3.18 -2.61 13.66
CA VAL A 34 1.82 -3.09 13.50
C VAL A 34 1.73 -4.11 12.36
N SER A 35 2.51 -3.91 11.29
CA SER A 35 2.56 -4.81 10.14
C SER A 35 3.95 -4.80 9.50
N GLU A 36 4.35 -5.96 8.96
CA GLU A 36 5.58 -6.13 8.19
C GLU A 36 5.26 -7.01 6.97
N VAL A 37 5.45 -6.46 5.77
CA VAL A 37 5.13 -7.14 4.51
C VAL A 37 6.35 -7.11 3.60
N GLY A 38 6.89 -8.28 3.26
CA GLY A 38 7.92 -8.39 2.23
C GLY A 38 7.31 -8.14 0.86
N LEU A 39 7.90 -7.23 0.09
CA LEU A 39 7.39 -6.84 -1.23
C LEU A 39 8.16 -7.49 -2.39
N GLY A 40 9.12 -8.38 -2.12
CA GLY A 40 9.99 -8.94 -3.15
C GLY A 40 11.24 -8.08 -3.40
N GLY A 41 12.21 -8.60 -4.15
CA GLY A 41 13.35 -7.81 -4.64
C GLY A 41 14.26 -7.12 -3.61
N GLY A 42 14.21 -7.50 -2.32
CA GLY A 42 14.93 -6.75 -1.26
C GLY A 42 14.16 -5.53 -0.73
N VAL A 43 12.85 -5.48 -0.98
CA VAL A 43 11.93 -4.44 -0.53
C VAL A 43 11.05 -4.97 0.60
N LEU A 44 10.89 -4.15 1.64
CA LEU A 44 10.10 -4.43 2.84
C LEU A 44 9.25 -3.22 3.17
N CYS A 45 7.95 -3.43 3.39
CA CYS A 45 7.11 -2.42 4.00
C CYS A 45 6.92 -2.68 5.50
N LEU A 46 7.03 -1.63 6.32
CA LEU A 46 6.80 -1.64 7.76
C LEU A 46 5.79 -0.58 8.15
N GLU A 47 4.67 -0.98 8.75
CA GLU A 47 3.75 -0.06 9.42
C GLU A 47 4.12 0.04 10.89
N ALA A 48 4.35 1.25 11.36
CA ALA A 48 4.71 1.48 12.75
C ALA A 48 4.01 2.72 13.34
N LYS A 49 3.78 2.68 14.66
CA LYS A 49 3.28 3.79 15.49
C LYS A 49 4.35 4.25 16.48
N GLY A 50 4.31 5.49 16.95
CA GLY A 50 5.27 5.94 17.95
C GLY A 50 6.65 6.30 17.39
N ALA A 51 6.79 6.38 16.06
CA ALA A 51 8.09 6.52 15.42
C ALA A 51 8.68 7.92 15.64
N ASP A 52 9.89 7.97 16.22
CA ASP A 52 10.65 9.23 16.37
C ASP A 52 10.70 10.01 15.03
N PRO A 53 10.40 11.33 15.01
CA PRO A 53 10.54 12.17 13.83
C PRO A 53 11.90 12.09 13.12
N ARG A 54 12.96 11.72 13.85
CA ARG A 54 14.33 11.54 13.31
C ARG A 54 14.55 10.19 12.63
N LEU A 55 13.60 9.26 12.72
CA LEU A 55 13.71 7.92 12.15
C LEU A 55 13.95 7.97 10.63
N ALA A 56 13.25 8.86 9.92
CA ALA A 56 13.42 9.03 8.47
C ALA A 56 14.88 9.29 8.09
N ALA A 57 15.53 10.26 8.74
CA ALA A 57 16.92 10.62 8.45
C ALA A 57 17.89 9.48 8.78
N ARG A 58 17.61 8.68 9.81
CA ARG A 58 18.42 7.50 10.16
C ARG A 58 18.24 6.38 9.13
N LEU A 59 17.00 6.13 8.69
CA LEU A 59 16.70 5.17 7.63
C LEU A 59 17.41 5.59 6.33
N HIS A 60 17.35 6.87 5.96
CA HIS A 60 18.03 7.39 4.76
C HIS A 60 19.52 7.10 4.78
N ARG A 61 20.17 7.29 5.93
CA ARG A 61 21.60 7.00 6.09
C ARG A 61 21.93 5.51 6.00
N VAL A 62 21.08 4.64 6.55
CA VAL A 62 21.30 3.19 6.54
C VAL A 62 21.08 2.59 5.16
N LEU A 63 20.02 3.02 4.47
CA LEU A 63 19.68 2.53 3.13
C LEU A 63 20.61 3.12 2.06
N GLY A 64 21.08 4.35 2.25
CA GLY A 64 21.89 5.09 1.27
C GLY A 64 21.06 5.87 0.26
N HIS A 65 19.74 5.86 0.39
CA HIS A 65 18.77 6.64 -0.36
C HIS A 65 17.57 6.99 0.53
N PRO A 66 16.69 7.91 0.11
CA PRO A 66 15.49 8.21 0.86
C PRO A 66 14.61 6.96 1.05
N ALA A 67 14.28 6.68 2.30
CA ALA A 67 13.20 5.77 2.68
C ALA A 67 11.88 6.45 2.32
N GLU A 68 11.00 5.69 1.67
CA GLU A 68 9.74 6.19 1.19
C GLU A 68 8.63 5.98 2.24
N ARG A 69 7.72 6.95 2.36
CA ARG A 69 6.53 6.81 3.18
C ARG A 69 5.32 6.50 2.31
N ARG A 70 4.50 5.55 2.77
CA ARG A 70 3.21 5.19 2.17
C ARG A 70 2.11 5.28 3.22
N MET A 71 0.86 5.25 2.77
CA MET A 71 -0.27 5.26 3.69
C MET A 71 -0.36 3.93 4.46
N ASP A 72 -0.17 2.82 3.76
CA ASP A 72 -0.17 1.46 4.29
C ASP A 72 0.73 0.53 3.46
N CYS A 73 0.94 -0.69 3.96
CA CYS A 73 1.71 -1.72 3.25
C CYS A 73 0.94 -2.44 2.15
N ASP A 74 -0.38 -2.26 2.07
CA ASP A 74 -1.20 -2.84 1.01
C ASP A 74 -0.98 -2.13 -0.32
N VAL A 75 -0.75 -0.82 -0.27
CA VAL A 75 -0.49 0.03 -1.45
C VAL A 75 1.00 0.14 -1.76
N ALA A 76 1.87 -0.09 -0.77
CA ALA A 76 3.32 -0.01 -0.90
C ALA A 76 3.88 -0.97 -1.96
N ARG A 77 3.18 -2.08 -2.23
CA ARG A 77 3.56 -3.08 -3.24
C ARG A 77 3.50 -2.58 -4.68
N PHE A 78 2.93 -1.39 -4.92
CA PHE A 78 2.88 -0.78 -6.25
C PHE A 78 3.86 0.39 -6.35
N PRO A 79 4.60 0.50 -7.47
CA PRO A 79 5.47 1.64 -7.71
C PRO A 79 4.66 2.94 -7.72
N LEU A 80 5.24 4.04 -7.22
CA LEU A 80 4.66 5.36 -7.49
C LEU A 80 4.79 5.70 -8.97
N GLY A 81 3.82 6.41 -9.51
CA GLY A 81 3.88 6.88 -10.88
C GLY A 81 2.51 7.23 -11.44
N ARG A 82 2.48 7.50 -12.74
CA ARG A 82 1.26 7.86 -13.49
C ARG A 82 0.96 6.77 -14.51
N GLY A 83 -0.32 6.53 -14.75
CA GLY A 83 -0.81 5.61 -15.78
C GLY A 83 -1.76 4.54 -15.25
N TRP A 84 -1.75 4.30 -13.95
CA TRP A 84 -2.57 3.29 -13.29
C TRP A 84 -3.19 3.82 -12.01
N VAL A 85 -4.33 3.26 -11.64
CA VAL A 85 -5.01 3.52 -10.37
C VAL A 85 -5.21 2.20 -9.65
N ALA A 86 -4.72 2.14 -8.41
CA ALA A 86 -4.94 1.03 -7.50
C ALA A 86 -5.99 1.41 -6.46
N VAL A 87 -6.99 0.56 -6.29
CA VAL A 87 -8.04 0.67 -5.28
C VAL A 87 -7.85 -0.47 -4.28
N VAL A 88 -7.77 -0.13 -3.00
CA VAL A 88 -7.69 -1.09 -1.90
C VAL A 88 -9.03 -1.14 -1.20
N LEU A 89 -9.56 -2.35 -1.06
CA LEU A 89 -10.86 -2.63 -0.47
C LEU A 89 -10.66 -3.31 0.89
N GLU A 90 -11.39 -2.85 1.90
CA GLU A 90 -11.41 -3.52 3.21
C GLU A 90 -11.93 -4.95 3.05
N PRO A 91 -11.40 -5.92 3.81
CA PRO A 91 -11.95 -7.25 3.85
C PRO A 91 -13.24 -7.30 4.69
N PRO A 92 -14.20 -8.18 4.36
CA PRO A 92 -14.22 -9.01 3.17
C PRO A 92 -14.74 -8.23 1.95
N ALA A 93 -14.00 -8.29 0.82
CA ALA A 93 -14.45 -7.74 -0.47
C ALA A 93 -15.40 -8.73 -1.17
N LEU A 94 -16.59 -8.91 -0.59
CA LEU A 94 -17.61 -9.83 -1.11
C LEU A 94 -18.17 -9.32 -2.44
N ASP A 95 -18.54 -10.25 -3.34
CA ASP A 95 -19.16 -9.95 -4.64
C ASP A 95 -18.36 -8.95 -5.50
N LEU A 96 -17.03 -8.95 -5.36
CA LEU A 96 -16.16 -8.03 -6.08
C LEU A 96 -16.24 -8.23 -7.60
N GLU A 97 -16.20 -9.47 -8.09
CA GLU A 97 -16.25 -9.74 -9.54
C GLU A 97 -17.54 -9.16 -10.19
N PRO A 98 -18.76 -9.44 -9.69
CA PRO A 98 -19.97 -8.79 -10.17
C PRO A 98 -19.95 -7.25 -10.12
N ALA A 99 -19.36 -6.67 -9.06
CA ALA A 99 -19.24 -5.22 -8.94
C ALA A 99 -18.31 -4.65 -10.02
N LEU A 100 -17.17 -5.29 -10.27
CA LEU A 100 -16.25 -4.86 -11.32
C LEU A 100 -16.87 -4.98 -12.72
N ASP A 101 -17.64 -6.04 -12.98
CA ASP A 101 -18.37 -6.21 -14.24
C ASP A 101 -19.40 -5.10 -14.45
N ALA A 102 -20.12 -4.69 -13.40
CA ALA A 102 -21.12 -3.63 -13.45
C ALA A 102 -20.52 -2.25 -13.80
N LEU A 103 -19.26 -2.00 -13.42
CA LEU A 103 -18.55 -0.78 -13.77
C LEU A 103 -18.18 -0.70 -15.27
N GLY A 104 -18.13 -1.84 -15.97
CA GLY A 104 -17.75 -1.89 -17.38
C GLY A 104 -16.33 -1.39 -17.66
N LEU A 105 -15.46 -1.37 -16.64
CA LEU A 105 -14.08 -0.90 -16.72
C LEU A 105 -13.12 -2.05 -17.02
N THR A 106 -12.02 -1.73 -17.71
CA THR A 106 -10.93 -2.70 -17.89
C THR A 106 -10.06 -2.72 -16.63
N PHE A 107 -10.08 -3.83 -15.91
CA PHE A 107 -9.17 -4.08 -14.79
C PHE A 107 -8.00 -4.94 -15.27
N SER A 108 -6.78 -4.50 -14.97
CA SER A 108 -5.56 -5.21 -15.40
C SER A 108 -5.00 -6.12 -14.32
N GLN A 109 -5.37 -5.89 -13.06
CA GLN A 109 -5.11 -6.83 -12.00
C GLN A 109 -6.22 -6.74 -10.95
N VAL A 110 -6.74 -7.89 -10.55
CA VAL A 110 -7.58 -8.03 -9.37
C VAL A 110 -6.87 -9.03 -8.47
N VAL A 111 -6.55 -8.62 -7.27
CA VAL A 111 -6.01 -9.53 -6.26
C VAL A 111 -6.97 -9.59 -5.10
N VAL A 112 -7.73 -10.68 -5.08
CA VAL A 112 -8.50 -11.10 -3.92
C VAL A 112 -7.59 -12.00 -3.12
N ALA A 113 -7.28 -11.61 -1.89
CA ALA A 113 -6.52 -12.48 -1.01
C ALA A 113 -7.36 -13.73 -0.67
N SER A 114 -6.69 -14.87 -0.49
CA SER A 114 -7.35 -16.14 -0.17
C SER A 114 -7.95 -16.17 1.25
N ASP A 115 -7.58 -15.21 2.10
CA ASP A 115 -8.09 -15.05 3.45
C ASP A 115 -8.97 -13.80 3.58
N LEU A 116 -9.93 -13.85 4.50
CA LEU A 116 -10.86 -12.75 4.80
C LEU A 116 -10.23 -11.66 5.68
N ALA A 117 -8.92 -11.66 5.88
CA ALA A 117 -8.21 -10.70 6.73
C ALA A 117 -7.34 -9.73 5.92
N THR A 118 -6.97 -10.12 4.71
CA THR A 118 -6.13 -9.33 3.81
C THR A 118 -7.03 -8.56 2.83
N PRO A 119 -6.80 -7.25 2.65
CA PRO A 119 -7.60 -6.44 1.76
C PRO A 119 -7.47 -6.90 0.30
N ALA A 120 -8.55 -6.75 -0.46
CA ALA A 120 -8.50 -6.93 -1.89
C ALA A 120 -7.91 -5.69 -2.56
N THR A 121 -7.28 -5.88 -3.72
CA THR A 121 -6.76 -4.77 -4.52
C THR A 121 -7.19 -4.91 -5.97
N VAL A 122 -7.67 -3.80 -6.52
CA VAL A 122 -8.10 -3.69 -7.91
C VAL A 122 -7.24 -2.65 -8.59
N CYS A 123 -6.75 -2.93 -9.79
CA CYS A 123 -5.90 -2.03 -10.55
C CYS A 123 -6.43 -1.82 -11.97
N THR A 124 -6.58 -0.55 -12.38
CA THR A 124 -7.14 -0.16 -13.68
C THR A 124 -6.29 0.96 -14.32
N PRO A 125 -6.21 1.07 -15.66
CA PRO A 125 -5.51 2.17 -16.30
C PRO A 125 -6.14 3.51 -15.92
N ARG A 126 -5.33 4.53 -15.60
CA ARG A 126 -5.85 5.87 -15.27
C ARG A 126 -6.66 6.47 -16.42
N ALA A 127 -6.35 6.10 -17.67
CA ALA A 127 -7.05 6.54 -18.86
C ALA A 127 -8.42 5.86 -19.06
N ALA A 128 -8.68 4.73 -18.38
CA ALA A 128 -9.95 4.02 -18.46
C ALA A 128 -11.03 4.62 -17.54
N ILE A 129 -10.62 5.46 -16.59
CA ILE A 129 -11.54 6.10 -15.63
C ILE A 129 -11.52 7.62 -15.82
N ALA A 130 -12.70 8.25 -15.67
CA ALA A 130 -12.78 9.71 -15.72
C ALA A 130 -12.03 10.32 -14.54
N ASP A 131 -12.33 9.82 -13.35
CA ASP A 131 -11.85 10.36 -12.09
C ASP A 131 -11.71 9.26 -11.02
N ALA A 132 -10.71 9.41 -10.14
CA ALA A 132 -10.40 8.42 -9.11
C ALA A 132 -11.41 8.44 -7.95
N ASP A 133 -11.96 9.62 -7.62
CA ASP A 133 -12.99 9.75 -6.60
C ASP A 133 -14.33 9.25 -7.12
N ALA A 134 -14.65 9.45 -8.41
CA ALA A 134 -15.81 8.83 -9.04
C ALA A 134 -15.75 7.29 -8.96
N LEU A 135 -14.61 6.68 -9.34
CA LEU A 135 -14.41 5.23 -9.20
C LEU A 135 -14.61 4.76 -7.75
N ARG A 136 -14.10 5.52 -6.78
CA ARG A 136 -14.29 5.23 -5.36
C ARG A 136 -15.78 5.22 -4.99
N LEU A 137 -16.53 6.22 -5.43
CA LEU A 137 -17.96 6.34 -5.13
C LEU A 137 -18.76 5.21 -5.80
N ASP A 138 -18.49 4.90 -7.06
CA ASP A 138 -19.18 3.83 -7.78
C ASP A 138 -18.98 2.47 -7.08
N LEU A 139 -17.75 2.18 -6.62
CA LEU A 139 -17.46 0.97 -5.85
C LEU A 139 -18.22 0.92 -4.51
N ILE A 140 -18.34 2.07 -3.83
CA ILE A 140 -19.12 2.18 -2.58
C ILE A 140 -20.60 1.93 -2.84
N GLU A 141 -21.16 2.47 -3.93
CA GLU A 141 -22.56 2.25 -4.34
C GLU A 141 -22.83 0.77 -4.67
N LEU A 142 -21.82 0.07 -5.19
CA LEU A 142 -21.83 -1.38 -5.44
C LEU A 142 -21.55 -2.22 -4.19
N GLY A 143 -21.53 -1.61 -3.00
CA GLY A 143 -21.44 -2.30 -1.71
C GLY A 143 -20.01 -2.62 -1.26
N GLN A 144 -18.98 -2.12 -1.95
CA GLN A 144 -17.60 -2.31 -1.53
C GLN A 144 -17.18 -1.27 -0.49
N VAL A 145 -16.36 -1.68 0.48
CA VAL A 145 -15.77 -0.76 1.44
C VAL A 145 -14.39 -0.34 0.94
N VAL A 146 -14.30 0.85 0.33
CA VAL A 146 -13.04 1.36 -0.21
C VAL A 146 -12.19 1.95 0.91
N ARG A 147 -11.09 1.25 1.24
CA ARG A 147 -10.07 1.72 2.17
C ARG A 147 -9.36 2.94 1.57
N ALA A 148 -8.83 2.80 0.35
CA ALA A 148 -8.09 3.88 -0.29
C ALA A 148 -7.93 3.72 -1.81
N VAL A 149 -7.59 4.82 -2.49
CA VAL A 149 -7.37 4.91 -3.94
C VAL A 149 -6.09 5.70 -4.23
N TYR A 150 -5.25 5.20 -5.13
CA TYR A 150 -3.95 5.79 -5.44
C TYR A 150 -3.62 5.75 -6.91
N GLU A 151 -2.96 6.81 -7.39
CA GLU A 151 -2.21 6.73 -8.65
C GLU A 151 -0.90 5.96 -8.42
N VAL A 152 -0.67 4.96 -9.27
CA VAL A 152 0.50 4.08 -9.25
C VAL A 152 1.15 4.03 -10.63
N GLY A 153 2.44 3.69 -10.67
CA GLY A 153 3.22 3.55 -11.90
C GLY A 153 2.94 2.26 -12.67
N GLY A 154 2.37 1.25 -12.01
CA GLY A 154 2.09 -0.05 -12.60
C GLY A 154 1.27 -0.95 -11.68
N CYS A 155 0.64 -1.97 -12.27
CA CYS A 155 -0.10 -3.00 -11.53
C CYS A 155 0.76 -4.23 -11.19
N THR A 156 2.04 -4.25 -11.53
CA THR A 156 2.92 -5.33 -11.09
C THR A 156 3.40 -5.07 -9.68
N ARG A 157 3.31 -6.11 -8.85
CA ARG A 157 4.00 -6.16 -7.56
C ARG A 157 5.51 -6.25 -7.80
N TYR A 158 6.30 -5.67 -6.90
CA TYR A 158 7.76 -5.83 -6.87
C TYR A 158 8.18 -7.30 -6.64
#